data_AF-A0A4S2MDD9-F1
#
_entry.id   AF-A0A4S2MDD9-F1
#
_cell.length_a   1.000
_cell.length_b   1.000
_cell.length_c   1.000
_cell.angle_alpha   90.00
_cell.angle_beta   90.00
_cell.angle_gamma   90.00
#
_symmetry.space_group_name_H-M   'P 1'
#
loop_
_entity.id
_entity.type
_entity.pdbx_description
1 polymer ?
#
loop_
_entity_poly.entity_id
_entity_poly.type
_entity_poly.pdbx_seq_one_letter_code
_entity_poly.pdbx_strand_id
1 'polypeptide(L)'
;MNGVPNHYHTATFLDLTSSSALFVNNFKIIVPQKYTIPERRMHRFVPGSQFASLSVVGDCIGPALHSNFPFATTQNVLRMGYGSAESVFFELGYNLNLLLYLYGSPGLSQDVEREGLLYCSVVLQRGFSFFNPALGAFANFRDELDR
;
A
#
# COMPACT_ATOMS: atom_id res chain seq x y z
N MET A 1 14.99 24.64 6.69
CA MET A 1 15.17 23.41 7.50
C MET A 1 14.56 22.28 6.68
N ASN A 2 15.21 21.88 5.59
CA ASN A 2 14.54 21.13 4.52
C ASN A 2 15.20 19.75 4.37
N GLY A 3 14.46 18.70 4.70
CA GLY A 3 14.81 17.31 4.45
C GLY A 3 13.66 16.61 3.74
N VAL A 4 13.94 15.51 3.05
CA VAL A 4 12.92 14.66 2.42
C VAL A 4 12.63 13.49 3.36
N PRO A 5 11.36 13.17 3.66
CA PRO A 5 11.02 11.98 4.43
C PRO A 5 11.58 10.73 3.75
N ASN A 6 12.28 9.89 4.51
CA ASN A 6 12.69 8.58 4.04
C ASN A 6 11.93 7.52 4.84
N HIS A 7 11.35 6.55 4.13
CA HIS A 7 10.49 5.55 4.74
C HIS A 7 11.23 4.22 4.82
N TYR A 8 11.41 3.73 6.05
CA TYR A 8 11.99 2.42 6.32
C TYR A 8 10.90 1.52 6.89
N HIS A 9 10.78 0.32 6.33
CA HIS A 9 9.78 -0.67 6.72
C HIS A 9 10.48 -1.95 7.18
N THR A 10 10.15 -2.42 8.37
CA THR A 10 10.65 -3.70 8.92
C THR A 10 9.44 -4.55 9.24
N ALA A 11 9.15 -5.54 8.38
CA ALA A 11 8.11 -6.52 8.61
C ALA A 11 8.67 -7.72 9.38
N THR A 12 7.87 -8.30 10.27
CA THR A 12 8.23 -9.52 10.98
C THR A 12 7.00 -10.38 11.18
N PHE A 13 7.12 -11.65 10.85
CA PHE A 13 6.07 -12.63 11.05
C PHE A 13 6.20 -13.20 12.46
N LEU A 14 5.11 -13.13 13.23
CA LEU A 14 5.02 -13.68 14.57
C LEU A 14 4.26 -15.01 14.51
N ASP A 15 4.99 -16.12 14.62
CA ASP A 15 4.42 -17.45 14.74
C ASP A 15 4.48 -17.90 16.20
N LEU A 16 3.30 -18.03 16.81
CA LEU A 16 3.15 -18.43 18.22
C LEU A 16 3.03 -19.94 18.41
N THR A 17 3.12 -20.73 17.34
CA THR A 17 3.08 -22.18 17.43
C THR A 17 4.45 -22.75 17.85
N SER A 18 4.43 -23.83 18.62
CA SER A 18 5.65 -24.50 19.11
C SER A 18 6.50 -25.16 18.01
N SER A 19 6.03 -25.14 16.76
CA SER A 19 6.69 -25.73 15.60
C SER A 19 7.33 -24.70 14.66
N SER A 20 7.41 -23.43 15.07
CA SER A 20 7.96 -22.39 14.22
C SER A 20 9.50 -22.50 14.13
N ALA A 21 10.01 -22.62 12.90
CA ALA A 21 11.44 -22.65 12.62
C ALA A 21 12.05 -21.22 12.51
N LEU A 22 11.25 -20.19 12.78
CA LEU A 22 11.62 -18.79 12.59
C LEU A 22 12.14 -18.21 13.90
N PHE A 23 13.46 -18.16 14.04
CA PHE A 23 14.11 -17.40 15.10
C PHE A 23 13.71 -15.93 15.00
N VAL A 24 13.08 -15.41 16.05
CA VAL A 24 12.74 -13.99 16.16
C VAL A 24 14.02 -13.18 16.06
N ASN A 25 14.21 -12.49 14.94
CA ASN A 25 15.30 -11.54 14.77
C ASN A 25 15.12 -10.41 15.80
N ASN A 26 16.06 -10.31 16.73
CA ASN A 26 16.11 -9.24 17.72
C ASN A 26 16.07 -7.87 17.01
N PHE A 27 15.00 -7.11 17.22
CA PHE A 27 14.83 -5.76 16.70
C PHE A 27 15.81 -4.79 17.38
N LYS A 28 17.05 -4.75 16.93
CA LYS A 28 18.03 -3.75 17.36
C LYS A 28 18.06 -2.58 16.37
N ILE A 29 17.17 -1.62 16.55
CA ILE A 29 17.26 -0.33 15.84
C ILE A 29 18.25 0.53 16.61
N ILE A 30 19.46 0.70 16.07
CA ILE A 30 20.47 1.60 16.65
C ILE A 30 20.10 3.03 16.25
N VAL A 31 19.49 3.78 17.17
CA VAL A 31 19.27 5.22 16.99
C VAL A 31 20.55 5.95 17.45
N PRO A 32 21.24 6.71 16.58
CA PRO A 32 22.41 7.46 17.00
C PRO A 32 22.00 8.60 17.97
N GLN A 33 22.29 8.40 19.26
CA GLN A 33 22.07 9.37 20.32
C GLN A 33 23.29 10.31 20.46
N LYS A 34 23.46 11.28 19.56
CA LYS A 34 24.42 12.36 19.80
C LYS A 34 23.87 13.72 19.39
N TYR A 35 23.61 14.56 20.40
CA TYR A 35 23.29 15.97 20.19
C TYR A 35 24.50 16.66 19.55
N THR A 36 24.29 17.39 18.45
CA THR A 36 25.37 18.04 17.70
C THR A 36 25.04 19.52 17.54
N ILE A 37 26.05 20.36 17.74
CA ILE A 37 26.00 21.83 17.65
C ILE A 37 25.33 22.25 16.33
N PRO A 38 24.35 23.17 16.36
CA PRO A 38 23.66 23.62 15.15
C PRO A 38 24.65 24.27 14.16
N GLU A 39 24.35 24.19 12.86
CA GLU A 39 25.07 24.77 11.71
C GLU A 39 26.17 23.95 11.01
N ARG A 40 26.58 22.78 11.53
CA ARG A 40 27.35 21.80 10.72
C ARG A 40 26.43 20.68 10.20
N ARG A 41 26.14 20.65 8.89
CA ARG A 41 25.45 19.52 8.23
C ARG A 41 26.40 18.30 8.11
N MET A 42 26.72 17.67 9.24
CA MET A 42 27.47 16.42 9.28
C MET A 42 26.58 15.17 9.11
N HIS A 43 25.26 15.32 9.32
CA HIS A 43 24.31 14.20 9.42
C HIS A 43 23.37 14.14 8.22
N ARG A 44 23.07 12.93 7.74
CA ARG A 44 22.10 12.67 6.64
C ARG A 44 20.63 12.73 7.09
N PHE A 45 20.35 13.20 8.31
CA PHE A 45 19.01 13.28 8.89
C PHE A 45 18.80 14.63 9.59
N VAL A 46 17.53 15.00 9.77
CA VAL A 46 17.15 16.22 10.50
C VAL A 46 16.98 15.87 11.99
N PRO A 47 17.74 16.50 12.91
CA PRO A 47 17.60 16.22 14.34
C PRO A 47 16.16 16.44 14.83
N GLY A 48 15.63 15.50 15.61
CA GLY A 48 14.26 15.56 16.15
C GLY A 48 13.15 15.18 15.16
N SER A 49 13.45 14.89 13.90
CA SER A 49 12.44 14.52 12.88
C SER A 49 12.09 13.03 12.85
N GLN A 50 12.46 12.28 13.89
CA GLN A 50 12.33 10.83 13.93
C GLN A 50 10.92 10.43 14.39
N PHE A 51 10.27 9.58 13.60
CA PHE A 51 8.92 9.09 13.83
C PHE A 51 8.87 7.60 13.51
N ALA A 52 8.16 6.82 14.33
CA ALA A 52 7.92 5.41 14.10
C ALA A 52 6.43 5.10 14.31
N SER A 53 5.89 4.24 13.46
CA SER A 53 4.54 3.70 13.58
C SER A 53 4.64 2.18 13.61
N LEU A 54 3.90 1.55 14.52
CA LEU A 54 3.84 0.11 14.68
C LEU A 54 2.41 -0.35 14.39
N SER A 55 2.28 -1.37 13.53
CA SER A 55 1.03 -2.05 13.24
C SER A 55 1.19 -3.54 13.52
N VAL A 56 0.25 -4.12 14.26
CA VAL A 56 0.15 -5.56 14.48
C VAL A 56 -1.16 -6.02 13.89
N VAL A 57 -1.11 -7.09 13.10
CA VAL A 57 -2.26 -7.64 12.38
C VAL A 57 -2.36 -9.13 12.70
N GLY A 58 -3.59 -9.64 12.79
CA GLY A 58 -3.87 -11.04 13.16
C GLY A 58 -3.66 -12.06 12.04
N ASP A 59 -3.55 -11.63 10.79
CA ASP A 59 -3.34 -12.47 9.62
C ASP A 59 -2.35 -11.83 8.63
N CYS A 60 -1.94 -12.59 7.61
CA CYS A 60 -1.00 -12.11 6.59
C CYS A 60 -1.60 -11.11 5.61
N ILE A 61 -2.94 -11.04 5.50
CA ILE A 61 -3.65 -10.18 4.55
C ILE A 61 -4.10 -8.87 5.18
N GLY A 62 -4.34 -8.83 6.49
CA GLY A 62 -4.84 -7.63 7.16
C GLY A 62 -3.93 -6.40 7.13
N PRO A 63 -2.61 -6.43 6.79
CA PRO A 63 -1.89 -5.19 6.46
C PRO A 63 -2.51 -4.44 5.27
N ALA A 64 -3.28 -5.13 4.41
CA ALA A 64 -4.07 -4.54 3.33
C ALA A 64 -5.36 -3.84 3.81
N LEU A 65 -5.84 -4.17 5.02
CA LEU A 65 -7.09 -3.68 5.60
C LEU A 65 -6.79 -2.64 6.67
N HIS A 66 -6.52 -1.40 6.25
CA HIS A 66 -6.24 -0.30 7.16
C HIS A 66 -7.50 0.52 7.44
N SER A 67 -7.80 0.82 8.71
CA SER A 67 -9.02 1.57 9.10
C SER A 67 -9.15 2.94 8.42
N ASN A 68 -8.02 3.63 8.21
CA ASN A 68 -8.00 4.95 7.55
C ASN A 68 -8.22 4.90 6.03
N PHE A 69 -8.04 3.73 5.38
CA PHE A 69 -8.12 3.60 3.92
C PHE A 69 -8.98 2.39 3.57
N PRO A 70 -10.27 2.59 3.24
CA PRO A 70 -11.18 1.47 2.97
C PRO A 70 -10.83 0.71 1.68
N PHE A 71 -10.11 1.34 0.75
CA PHE A 71 -9.68 0.75 -0.51
C PHE A 71 -8.20 1.00 -0.77
N ALA A 72 -7.56 0.05 -1.43
CA ALA A 72 -6.18 0.17 -1.87
C ALA A 72 -6.08 1.03 -3.13
N THR A 73 -5.26 2.07 -3.07
CA THR A 73 -4.89 2.92 -4.20
C THR A 73 -3.39 2.81 -4.46
N THR A 74 -2.95 3.15 -5.67
CA THR A 74 -1.51 3.23 -5.97
C THR A 74 -0.77 4.21 -5.05
N GLN A 75 -1.43 5.31 -4.69
CA GLN A 75 -0.88 6.33 -3.80
C GLN A 75 -0.74 5.86 -2.36
N ASN A 76 -1.72 5.14 -1.81
CA ASN A 76 -1.67 4.73 -0.41
C ASN A 76 -0.78 3.50 -0.16
N VAL A 77 -0.77 2.53 -1.09
CA VAL A 77 0.03 1.30 -0.96
C VAL A 77 1.47 1.52 -1.40
N LEU A 78 1.68 2.09 -2.59
CA LEU A 78 2.99 2.18 -3.22
C LEU A 78 3.63 3.57 -3.15
N ARG A 79 2.88 4.60 -2.74
CA ARG A 79 3.28 6.01 -2.83
C ARG A 79 3.67 6.44 -4.26
N MET A 80 3.05 5.82 -5.25
CA MET A 80 3.26 6.13 -6.67
C MET A 80 2.17 7.08 -7.18
N GLY A 81 2.48 7.79 -8.27
CA GLY A 81 1.52 8.64 -8.96
C GLY A 81 0.39 7.83 -9.61
N TYR A 82 -0.71 8.51 -9.91
CA TYR A 82 -1.85 7.97 -10.65
C TYR A 82 -1.88 8.56 -12.08
N GLY A 83 -2.65 7.93 -12.97
CA GLY A 83 -2.95 8.49 -14.29
C GLY A 83 -2.64 7.58 -15.48
N SER A 84 -1.99 6.44 -15.24
CA SER A 84 -1.82 5.38 -16.23
C SER A 84 -2.93 4.33 -16.10
N ALA A 85 -3.16 3.57 -17.18
CA ALA A 85 -4.02 2.40 -17.15
C ALA A 85 -3.51 1.38 -16.11
N GLU A 86 -2.19 1.22 -16.00
CA GLU A 86 -1.56 0.36 -15.00
C GLU A 86 -1.98 0.73 -13.58
N SER A 87 -2.02 2.03 -13.23
CA SER A 87 -2.45 2.46 -11.90
C SER A 87 -3.90 2.06 -11.60
N VAL A 88 -4.79 2.17 -12.59
CA VAL A 88 -6.21 1.82 -12.44
C VAL A 88 -6.39 0.31 -12.32
N PHE A 89 -5.69 -0.48 -13.14
CA PHE A 89 -5.77 -1.94 -13.09
C PHE A 89 -5.08 -2.54 -11.86
N PHE A 90 -4.02 -1.90 -11.35
CA PHE A 90 -3.44 -2.25 -10.06
C PHE A 90 -4.48 -2.11 -8.94
N GLU A 91 -5.19 -0.97 -8.90
CA GLU A 91 -6.24 -0.75 -7.91
C GLU A 91 -7.38 -1.75 -8.04
N LEU A 92 -7.81 -2.04 -9.26
CA LEU A 92 -8.85 -3.04 -9.51
C LEU A 92 -8.42 -4.42 -9.01
N GLY A 93 -7.23 -4.86 -9.42
CA GLY A 93 -6.70 -6.18 -9.08
C GLY A 93 -6.47 -6.34 -7.58
N TYR A 94 -5.91 -5.33 -6.93
CA TYR A 94 -5.66 -5.37 -5.48
C TYR A 94 -6.97 -5.51 -4.69
N ASN A 95 -7.96 -4.66 -4.98
CA ASN A 95 -9.23 -4.67 -4.26
C ASN A 95 -10.08 -5.90 -4.60
N LEU A 96 -10.04 -6.41 -5.84
CA LEU A 96 -10.72 -7.66 -6.19
C LEU A 96 -10.15 -8.87 -5.45
N ASN A 97 -8.82 -8.98 -5.36
CA ASN A 97 -8.19 -10.08 -4.61
C ASN A 97 -8.52 -9.99 -3.12
N LEU A 98 -8.56 -8.77 -2.57
CA LEU A 98 -8.97 -8.55 -1.19
C LEU A 98 -10.43 -8.94 -0.96
N LEU A 99 -11.33 -8.57 -1.87
CA LEU A 99 -12.73 -8.96 -1.82
C LEU A 99 -12.91 -10.48 -1.94
N LEU A 100 -12.14 -11.14 -2.82
CA LEU A 100 -12.15 -12.60 -2.97
C LEU A 100 -11.70 -13.31 -1.69
N TYR A 101 -10.67 -12.79 -1.03
CA TYR A 101 -10.24 -13.30 0.28
C TYR A 101 -11.35 -13.16 1.32
N LEU A 102 -11.94 -11.97 1.43
CA LEU A 102 -13.02 -11.70 2.37
C LEU A 102 -14.26 -12.57 2.10
N TYR A 103 -14.58 -12.81 0.82
CA TYR A 103 -15.69 -13.67 0.42
C TYR A 103 -15.50 -15.12 0.86
N GLY A 104 -14.25 -15.62 0.88
CA GLY A 104 -13.92 -16.94 1.40
C GLY A 104 -13.95 -17.03 2.93
N SER A 105 -14.01 -15.90 3.64
CA SER A 105 -14.02 -15.85 5.10
C SER A 105 -15.45 -15.92 5.67
N PRO A 106 -15.71 -16.73 6.71
CA PRO A 106 -16.98 -16.69 7.40
C PRO A 106 -17.14 -15.35 8.11
N GLY A 107 -18.19 -14.59 7.78
CA GLY A 107 -18.55 -13.35 8.47
C GLY A 107 -18.36 -12.04 7.67
N LEU A 108 -18.22 -12.10 6.34
CA LEU A 108 -18.29 -10.90 5.52
C LEU A 108 -19.68 -10.25 5.63
N SER A 109 -19.73 -8.98 6.03
CA SER A 109 -20.97 -8.21 6.02
C SER A 109 -21.40 -7.90 4.59
N GLN A 110 -22.70 -8.01 4.31
CA GLN A 110 -23.28 -7.64 3.00
C GLN A 110 -22.98 -6.19 2.61
N ASP A 111 -22.88 -5.28 3.59
CA ASP A 111 -22.55 -3.89 3.32
C ASP A 111 -21.14 -3.74 2.75
N VAL A 112 -20.16 -4.44 3.34
CA VAL A 112 -18.76 -4.42 2.91
C VAL A 112 -18.62 -5.06 1.52
N GLU A 113 -19.32 -6.17 1.29
CA GLU A 113 -19.36 -6.81 -0.02
C GLU A 113 -19.91 -5.87 -1.10
N ARG A 114 -21.07 -5.24 -0.82
CA ARG A 114 -21.73 -4.32 -1.75
C ARG A 114 -20.87 -3.11 -2.06
N GLU A 115 -20.25 -2.50 -1.04
CA GLU A 115 -19.35 -1.36 -1.22
C GLU A 115 -18.08 -1.76 -2.01
N GLY A 116 -17.49 -2.91 -1.70
CA GLY A 116 -16.34 -3.45 -2.43
C GLY A 116 -16.64 -3.71 -3.90
N LEU A 117 -17.78 -4.33 -4.20
CA LEU A 117 -18.24 -4.58 -5.57
C LEU A 117 -18.52 -3.27 -6.33
N LEU A 118 -19.17 -2.31 -5.67
CA LEU A 118 -19.43 -0.99 -6.25
C LEU A 118 -18.12 -0.27 -6.58
N TYR A 119 -17.16 -0.27 -5.65
CA TYR A 119 -15.85 0.34 -5.88
C TYR A 119 -15.13 -0.31 -7.07
N CYS A 120 -15.04 -1.64 -7.09
CA CYS A 120 -14.40 -2.37 -8.19
C CYS A 120 -15.09 -2.09 -9.54
N SER A 121 -16.42 -1.98 -9.55
CA SER A 121 -17.18 -1.64 -10.76
C SER A 121 -16.83 -0.25 -11.29
N VAL A 122 -16.72 0.75 -10.41
CA VAL A 122 -16.30 2.11 -10.78
C VAL A 122 -14.87 2.13 -11.30
N VAL A 123 -13.95 1.41 -10.67
CA VAL A 123 -12.55 1.32 -11.13
C VAL A 123 -12.47 0.62 -12.49
N LEU A 124 -13.24 -0.45 -12.70
CA LEU A 124 -13.31 -1.11 -14.01
C LEU A 124 -13.82 -0.18 -15.10
N GLN A 125 -14.87 0.62 -14.83
CA GLN A 125 -15.35 1.66 -15.76
C GLN A 125 -14.26 2.68 -16.07
N ARG A 126 -13.46 3.10 -15.07
CA ARG A 126 -12.30 3.95 -15.29
C ARG A 126 -11.25 3.25 -16.15
N GLY A 127 -11.03 1.95 -15.99
CA GLY A 127 -10.12 1.16 -16.83
C GLY A 127 -10.53 1.19 -18.31
N PHE A 128 -11.83 1.11 -18.60
CA PHE A 128 -12.35 1.21 -19.97
C PHE A 128 -12.14 2.57 -20.63
N SER A 129 -11.85 3.64 -19.87
CA SER A 129 -11.44 4.92 -20.48
C SER A 129 -10.10 4.86 -21.22
N PHE A 130 -9.32 3.78 -21.01
CA PHE A 130 -8.05 3.53 -21.69
C PHE A 130 -8.18 2.56 -22.86
N PHE A 131 -9.40 2.09 -23.17
CA PHE A 131 -9.65 1.13 -24.24
C PHE A 131 -9.73 1.82 -25.60
N ASN A 132 -8.95 1.36 -26.57
CA ASN A 132 -9.05 1.78 -27.96
C ASN A 132 -10.00 0.84 -28.72
N PRO A 133 -11.20 1.32 -29.14
CA PRO A 133 -12.17 0.47 -29.83
C PRO A 133 -11.76 0.10 -31.27
N ALA A 134 -10.89 0.88 -31.92
CA ALA A 134 -10.44 0.60 -33.27
C ALA A 134 -9.39 -0.52 -33.31
N LEU A 135 -8.49 -0.56 -32.32
CA LEU A 135 -7.43 -1.56 -32.20
C LEU A 135 -7.83 -2.76 -31.34
N GLY A 136 -8.88 -2.63 -30.52
CA GLY A 136 -9.32 -3.68 -29.59
C GLY A 136 -8.35 -3.91 -28.42
N ALA A 137 -7.56 -2.89 -28.07
CA ALA A 137 -6.49 -2.98 -27.07
C ALA A 137 -6.54 -1.81 -26.10
N PHE A 138 -5.92 -1.97 -24.93
CA PHE A 138 -5.75 -0.88 -23.96
C PHE A 138 -4.48 -0.09 -24.24
N ALA A 139 -4.57 1.24 -24.22
CA ALA A 139 -3.42 2.14 -24.19
C ALA A 139 -3.00 2.41 -22.74
N ASN A 140 -1.72 2.70 -22.48
CA ASN A 140 -1.31 2.99 -21.10
C ASN A 140 -1.70 4.42 -20.68
N PHE A 141 -1.74 5.35 -21.63
CA PHE A 141 -2.14 6.74 -21.41
C PHE A 141 -3.25 7.12 -22.38
N ARG A 142 -4.16 8.00 -21.94
CA ARG A 142 -5.30 8.42 -22.76
C ARG A 142 -4.89 9.24 -23.98
N ASP A 143 -3.79 9.98 -23.90
CA ASP A 143 -3.27 10.79 -25.01
C ASP A 143 -2.87 9.95 -26.23
N GLU A 144 -2.68 8.64 -26.07
CA GLU A 144 -2.42 7.70 -27.16
C GLU A 144 -3.68 7.24 -27.89
N LEU A 145 -4.88 7.52 -27.34
CA LEU A 145 -6.16 7.16 -27.96
C LEU A 145 -6.56 8.13 -29.08
N ASP A 146 -6.07 9.37 -29.02
CA ASP A 146 -6.34 10.43 -30.00
C ASP A 146 -5.35 10.43 -31.18
N ARG A 147 -4.39 9.50 -31.19
CA ARG A 147 -3.40 9.33 -32.28
C ARG A 147 -3.88 8.33 -33.33
#